data_AF-A0A4U9TJE7-F1
#
_entry.id   AF-A0A4U9TJE7-F1
#
_cell.length_a   1.000
_cell.length_b   1.000
_cell.length_c   1.000
_cell.angle_alpha   90.00
_cell.angle_beta   90.00
_cell.angle_gamma   90.00
#
_symmetry.space_group_name_H-M   'P 1'
#
loop_
_entity.id
_entity.type
_entity.pdbx_description
1 polymer ?
#
loop_
_entity_poly.entity_id
_entity_poly.type
_entity_poly.pdbx_seq_one_letter_code
_entity_poly.pdbx_strand_id
1 'polypeptide(L)'
;MRISLIGVKAVYTELLPDYPRFEIAESFFNSVYCRLFKHRDLTPDKLFVFSSQPERRFRDIPRPLARDFTPNGDLAAMLHSLLIDLPLRLPWEDLPRDIRYITQALLQTFSSQQLAGATFQIGNELFYRNKAAWLVGKLRVADGVYPFLLPIHHSESGALFIDTCLTSKAEASIVFGFARSYFMVYAPLPAAMVEWLREILPGKTTAELYMAIGCQKHGKTECYREYLNFMAQSQEQFIIAPGVKGHGDAGVYAAVL
;
A
#
# COMPACT_ATOMS: atom_id res chain seq x y z
N MET A 1 -23.79 -16.48 -33.23
CA MET A 1 -22.85 -17.15 -32.29
C MET A 1 -23.19 -16.70 -30.88
N ARG A 2 -23.90 -17.52 -30.09
CA ARG A 2 -24.18 -17.22 -28.67
C ARG A 2 -22.93 -17.58 -27.87
N ILE A 3 -22.08 -16.60 -27.58
CA ILE A 3 -20.91 -16.82 -26.72
C ILE A 3 -21.44 -17.06 -25.31
N SER A 4 -21.22 -18.25 -24.76
CA SER A 4 -21.47 -18.52 -23.34
C SER A 4 -20.47 -17.71 -22.50
N LEU A 5 -20.83 -17.30 -21.28
CA LEU A 5 -19.90 -16.53 -20.44
C LEU A 5 -18.60 -17.29 -20.11
N ILE A 6 -18.62 -18.61 -20.16
CA ILE A 6 -17.42 -19.45 -20.07
C ILE A 6 -16.48 -19.14 -21.24
N GLY A 7 -17.02 -19.00 -22.45
CA GLY A 7 -16.26 -18.56 -23.62
C GLY A 7 -15.72 -17.13 -23.48
N VAL A 8 -16.49 -16.21 -22.88
CA VAL A 8 -16.01 -14.84 -22.61
C VAL A 8 -14.84 -14.86 -21.62
N LYS A 9 -14.92 -15.64 -20.54
CA LYS A 9 -13.83 -15.77 -19.55
C LYS A 9 -12.57 -16.39 -20.18
N ALA A 10 -12.72 -17.38 -21.05
CA ALA A 10 -11.58 -18.00 -21.74
C ALA A 10 -10.83 -16.96 -22.59
N VAL A 11 -11.55 -16.23 -23.45
CA VAL A 11 -10.97 -15.15 -24.27
C VAL A 11 -10.38 -14.05 -23.39
N TYR A 12 -11.04 -13.68 -22.28
CA TYR A 12 -10.50 -12.69 -21.36
C TYR A 12 -9.16 -13.15 -20.75
N THR A 13 -9.08 -14.42 -20.33
CA THR A 13 -7.86 -15.03 -19.77
C THR A 13 -6.71 -14.98 -20.78
N GLU A 14 -6.96 -15.23 -22.06
CA GLU A 14 -5.94 -15.19 -23.12
C GLU A 14 -5.37 -13.79 -23.36
N LEU A 15 -6.09 -12.73 -22.97
CA LEU A 15 -5.63 -11.34 -23.12
C LEU A 15 -4.82 -10.83 -21.91
N LEU A 16 -4.82 -11.55 -20.79
CA LEU A 16 -4.13 -11.14 -19.57
C LEU A 16 -2.59 -11.27 -19.59
N PRO A 17 -1.96 -12.23 -20.32
CA PRO A 17 -0.52 -12.40 -20.30
C PRO A 17 0.30 -11.18 -20.73
N ASP A 18 -0.25 -10.26 -21.53
CA ASP A 18 0.46 -9.03 -21.93
C ASP A 18 -0.08 -7.77 -21.22
N TYR A 19 -1.05 -7.94 -20.33
CA TYR A 19 -1.68 -6.82 -19.63
C TYR A 19 -1.01 -6.58 -18.26
N PRO A 20 -0.36 -5.41 -18.01
CA PRO A 20 0.43 -5.19 -16.79
C PRO A 20 -0.37 -5.20 -15.47
N ARG A 21 -1.67 -4.89 -15.52
CA ARG A 21 -2.57 -4.81 -14.35
C ARG A 21 -3.60 -5.94 -14.39
N PHE A 22 -3.15 -7.14 -14.70
CA PHE A 22 -4.01 -8.31 -14.90
C PHE A 22 -4.85 -8.61 -13.64
N GLU A 23 -4.31 -8.39 -12.45
CA GLU A 23 -4.93 -8.67 -11.16
C GLU A 23 -6.18 -7.80 -10.91
N ILE A 24 -6.10 -6.53 -11.32
CA ILE A 24 -7.22 -5.60 -11.26
C ILE A 24 -8.21 -5.89 -12.40
N ALA A 25 -7.72 -6.27 -13.58
CA ALA A 25 -8.56 -6.68 -14.71
C ALA A 25 -9.44 -7.90 -14.35
N GLU A 26 -8.88 -8.93 -13.71
CA GLU A 26 -9.64 -10.06 -13.18
C GLU A 26 -10.72 -9.62 -12.17
N SER A 27 -10.37 -8.70 -11.27
CA SER A 27 -11.33 -8.17 -10.29
C SER A 27 -12.44 -7.34 -10.94
N PHE A 28 -12.11 -6.62 -12.01
CA PHE A 28 -13.08 -5.89 -12.82
C PHE A 28 -14.02 -6.86 -13.53
N PHE A 29 -13.50 -7.92 -14.14
CA PHE A 29 -14.30 -9.00 -14.72
C PHE A 29 -15.27 -9.58 -13.69
N ASN A 30 -14.78 -9.91 -12.49
CA ASN A 30 -15.62 -10.44 -11.40
C ASN A 30 -16.74 -9.46 -11.03
N SER A 31 -16.45 -8.16 -11.00
CA SER A 31 -17.44 -7.12 -10.71
C SER A 31 -18.53 -7.03 -11.79
N VAL A 32 -18.15 -7.12 -13.07
CA VAL A 32 -19.10 -7.16 -14.20
C VAL A 32 -19.97 -8.41 -14.12
N TYR A 33 -19.36 -9.57 -13.91
CA TYR A 33 -20.09 -10.83 -13.77
C TYR A 33 -21.12 -10.76 -12.62
N CYS A 34 -20.68 -10.34 -11.43
CA CYS A 34 -21.56 -10.22 -10.26
C CYS A 34 -22.74 -9.28 -10.52
N ARG A 35 -22.54 -8.19 -11.26
CA ARG A 35 -23.60 -7.24 -11.61
C ARG A 35 -24.61 -7.84 -12.60
N LEU A 36 -24.15 -8.59 -13.59
CA LEU A 36 -25.02 -9.26 -14.56
C LEU A 36 -25.87 -10.37 -13.91
N PHE A 37 -25.29 -11.10 -12.96
CA PHE A 37 -25.92 -12.27 -12.31
C PHE A 37 -26.52 -11.96 -10.93
N LYS A 38 -26.64 -10.68 -10.55
CA LYS A 38 -27.18 -10.24 -9.25
C LYS A 38 -26.57 -10.99 -8.06
N HIS A 39 -25.26 -11.21 -8.12
CA HIS A 39 -24.48 -11.94 -7.10
C HIS A 39 -24.91 -13.41 -6.85
N ARG A 40 -25.48 -14.08 -7.86
CA ARG A 40 -25.82 -15.52 -7.81
C ARG A 40 -24.84 -16.37 -8.63
N ASP A 41 -24.79 -17.67 -8.34
CA ASP A 41 -24.00 -18.68 -9.07
C ASP A 41 -22.50 -18.37 -9.22
N LEU A 42 -21.90 -17.89 -8.13
CA LEU A 42 -20.48 -17.51 -8.07
C LEU A 42 -19.60 -18.75 -7.90
N THR A 43 -19.23 -19.39 -9.00
CA THR A 43 -18.39 -20.59 -9.01
C THR A 43 -17.00 -20.33 -9.61
N PRO A 44 -15.94 -21.05 -9.18
CA PRO A 44 -14.57 -20.84 -9.67
C PRO A 44 -14.39 -21.00 -11.19
N ASP A 45 -15.22 -21.82 -11.85
CA ASP A 45 -15.22 -21.96 -13.31
C ASP A 45 -15.70 -20.68 -14.00
N LYS A 46 -16.58 -19.89 -13.38
CA LYS A 46 -17.19 -18.68 -13.98
C LYS A 46 -16.50 -17.36 -13.61
N LEU A 47 -15.74 -17.35 -12.51
CA LEU A 47 -15.09 -16.16 -11.96
C LEU A 47 -13.58 -16.37 -11.78
N PHE A 48 -12.84 -15.28 -11.66
CA PHE A 48 -11.43 -15.32 -11.22
C PHE A 48 -11.37 -15.30 -9.70
N VAL A 49 -11.80 -16.40 -9.07
CA VAL A 49 -11.70 -16.56 -7.61
C VAL A 49 -10.22 -16.57 -7.20
N PHE A 50 -9.40 -17.35 -7.89
CA PHE A 50 -7.94 -17.29 -7.84
C PHE A 50 -7.38 -16.65 -9.11
N SER A 51 -6.18 -16.10 -9.01
CA SER A 51 -5.48 -15.52 -10.17
C SER A 51 -5.21 -16.58 -11.23
N SER A 52 -5.45 -16.24 -12.50
CA SER A 52 -5.09 -17.07 -13.65
C SER A 52 -3.62 -16.96 -14.02
N GLN A 53 -2.94 -15.91 -13.53
CA GLN A 53 -1.55 -15.59 -13.86
C GLN A 53 -0.59 -15.97 -12.72
N PRO A 54 0.68 -16.32 -13.03
CA PRO A 54 1.67 -16.67 -12.03
C PRO A 54 2.11 -15.46 -11.19
N GLU A 55 2.36 -15.68 -9.90
CA GLU A 55 2.73 -14.63 -8.93
C GLU A 55 4.02 -13.86 -9.27
N ARG A 56 4.91 -14.42 -10.09
CA ARG A 56 6.24 -13.85 -10.34
C ARG A 56 6.26 -12.61 -11.25
N ARG A 57 5.14 -12.21 -11.85
CA ARG A 57 5.12 -11.10 -12.85
C ARG A 57 5.28 -9.70 -12.26
N PHE A 58 5.22 -9.54 -10.94
CA PHE A 58 5.39 -8.24 -10.29
C PHE A 58 6.84 -7.73 -10.26
N ARG A 59 7.79 -8.48 -10.84
CA ARG A 59 9.24 -8.17 -10.78
C ARG A 59 9.75 -7.33 -11.96
N ASP A 60 9.06 -7.32 -13.09
CA ASP A 60 9.43 -6.50 -14.25
C ASP A 60 8.75 -5.13 -14.17
N ILE A 61 9.35 -4.21 -13.42
CA ILE A 61 8.83 -2.85 -13.26
C ILE A 61 9.43 -1.96 -14.36
N PRO A 62 8.64 -1.47 -15.35
CA PRO A 62 9.18 -0.71 -16.48
C PRO A 62 9.80 0.63 -16.09
N ARG A 63 9.44 1.16 -14.92
CA ARG A 63 9.95 2.42 -14.36
C ARG A 63 10.22 2.26 -12.87
N PRO A 64 11.38 2.72 -12.36
CA PRO A 64 11.63 2.70 -10.92
C PRO A 64 10.51 3.40 -10.14
N LEU A 65 10.05 2.78 -9.05
CA LEU A 65 9.05 3.37 -8.15
C LEU A 65 9.65 4.34 -7.14
N ALA A 66 10.96 4.28 -6.95
CA ALA A 66 11.70 5.05 -5.97
C ALA A 66 13.07 5.46 -6.51
N ARG A 67 13.67 6.46 -5.87
CA ARG A 67 15.04 6.92 -6.09
C ARG A 67 15.85 6.71 -4.82
N ASP A 68 17.10 6.29 -4.99
CA ASP A 68 18.03 6.09 -3.87
C ASP A 68 18.86 7.36 -3.65
N PHE A 69 18.99 7.75 -2.38
CA PHE A 69 19.78 8.88 -1.93
C PHE A 69 20.74 8.42 -0.84
N THR A 70 22.00 8.84 -0.93
CA THR A 70 23.02 8.55 0.09
C THR A 70 23.49 9.87 0.72
N PRO A 71 23.65 9.94 2.05
CA PRO A 71 24.11 11.17 2.72
C PRO A 71 25.52 11.63 2.30
N ASN A 72 26.41 10.71 1.93
CA ASN A 72 27.80 11.00 1.54
C ASN A 72 28.55 11.90 2.56
N GLY A 73 28.27 11.73 3.85
CA GLY A 73 28.85 12.52 4.94
C GLY A 73 28.06 13.77 5.34
N ASP A 74 27.06 14.18 4.55
CA ASP A 74 26.20 15.34 4.85
C ASP A 74 24.71 14.99 4.70
N LEU A 75 24.13 14.50 5.79
CA LEU A 75 22.70 14.15 5.88
C LEU A 75 21.80 15.37 5.64
N ALA A 76 22.19 16.55 6.12
CA ALA A 76 21.38 17.76 6.00
C ALA A 76 21.32 18.24 4.54
N ALA A 77 22.44 18.22 3.82
CA ALA A 77 22.47 18.57 2.40
C ALA A 77 21.69 17.58 1.53
N MET A 78 21.74 16.29 1.85
CA MET A 78 20.93 15.26 1.17
C MET A 78 19.43 15.52 1.39
N LEU A 79 19.00 15.73 2.64
CA LEU A 79 17.60 16.03 2.96
C LEU A 79 17.13 17.32 2.29
N HIS A 80 17.98 18.35 2.25
CA HIS A 80 17.68 19.60 1.56
C HIS A 80 17.40 19.38 0.07
N SER A 81 18.27 18.64 -0.62
CA SER A 81 18.12 18.33 -2.05
C SER A 81 16.84 17.52 -2.30
N LEU A 82 16.61 16.49 -1.47
CA LEU A 82 15.43 15.64 -1.53
C LEU A 82 14.12 16.44 -1.39
N LEU A 83 14.06 17.38 -0.44
CA LEU A 83 12.85 18.13 -0.13
C LEU A 83 12.55 19.25 -1.15
N ILE A 84 13.58 19.86 -1.75
CA ILE A 84 13.40 20.88 -2.80
C ILE A 84 12.97 20.24 -4.13
N ASP A 85 13.39 19.00 -4.39
CA ASP A 85 13.02 18.26 -5.60
C ASP A 85 11.56 17.76 -5.61
N LEU A 86 10.80 18.01 -4.54
CA LEU A 86 9.39 17.62 -4.48
C LEU A 86 8.53 18.45 -5.44
N PRO A 87 7.51 17.86 -6.08
CA PRO A 87 6.67 18.56 -7.07
C PRO A 87 5.67 19.56 -6.44
N LEU A 88 5.88 19.94 -5.17
CA LEU A 88 5.02 20.87 -4.43
C LEU A 88 5.39 22.31 -4.81
N ARG A 89 4.39 23.11 -5.20
CA ARG A 89 4.59 24.49 -5.71
C ARG A 89 4.37 25.57 -4.64
N LEU A 90 4.45 25.20 -3.37
CA LEU A 90 4.28 26.10 -2.24
C LEU A 90 5.63 26.35 -1.56
N PRO A 91 5.86 27.55 -1.01
CA PRO A 91 7.09 27.82 -0.27
C PRO A 91 7.13 27.03 1.03
N TRP A 92 8.34 26.70 1.48
CA TRP A 92 8.58 26.17 2.82
C TRP A 92 8.52 27.28 3.85
N GLU A 93 7.96 27.00 5.03
CA GLU A 93 7.92 27.92 6.16
C GLU A 93 9.32 28.14 6.74
N ASP A 94 10.02 27.05 7.09
CA ASP A 94 11.41 27.05 7.52
C ASP A 94 12.03 25.66 7.23
N LEU A 95 12.48 25.47 6.00
CA LEU A 95 13.08 24.21 5.56
C LEU A 95 14.33 23.83 6.38
N PRO A 96 15.28 24.75 6.68
CA PRO A 96 16.41 24.44 7.55
C PRO A 96 16.02 23.94 8.94
N ARG A 97 14.96 24.50 9.55
CA ARG A 97 14.41 24.02 10.83
C ARG A 97 13.92 22.59 10.72
N ASP A 98 13.11 22.30 9.72
CA ASP A 98 12.51 20.99 9.56
C ASP A 98 13.58 19.92 9.28
N ILE A 99 14.61 20.24 8.50
CA ILE A 99 15.79 19.37 8.29
C ILE A 99 16.53 19.08 9.61
N ARG A 100 16.70 20.09 10.48
CA ARG A 100 17.31 19.86 11.81
C ARG A 100 16.47 18.91 12.65
N TYR A 101 15.14 19.05 12.65
CA TYR A 101 14.26 18.15 13.40
C TYR A 101 14.30 16.71 12.87
N ILE A 102 14.28 16.53 11.55
CA ILE A 102 14.43 15.20 10.93
C ILE A 102 15.78 14.59 11.28
N THR A 103 16.86 15.37 11.17
CA THR A 103 18.21 14.92 11.50
C THR A 103 18.31 14.49 12.97
N GLN A 104 17.72 15.27 13.88
CA GLN A 104 17.69 14.94 15.30
C GLN A 104 16.88 13.67 15.59
N ALA A 105 15.70 13.51 14.98
CA ALA A 105 14.88 12.31 15.12
C ALA A 105 15.59 11.04 14.61
N LEU A 106 16.30 11.16 13.48
CA LEU A 106 17.12 10.08 12.95
C LEU A 106 18.27 9.73 13.91
N LEU A 107 18.98 10.71 14.45
CA LEU A 107 20.09 10.49 15.39
C LEU A 107 19.65 9.98 16.76
N GLN A 108 18.39 10.15 17.15
CA GLN A 108 17.82 9.52 18.35
C GLN A 108 17.56 8.03 18.17
N THR A 109 17.36 7.58 16.92
CA THR A 109 16.99 6.19 16.60
C THR A 109 18.18 5.39 16.07
N PHE A 110 19.07 6.03 15.31
CA PHE A 110 20.19 5.41 14.61
C PHE A 110 21.50 6.10 14.98
N SER A 111 22.58 5.32 15.10
CA SER A 111 23.92 5.88 15.31
C SER A 111 24.39 6.67 14.08
N SER A 112 25.28 7.65 14.29
CA SER A 112 25.90 8.41 13.19
C SER A 112 26.60 7.50 12.17
N GLN A 113 27.16 6.38 12.61
CA GLN A 113 27.81 5.40 11.73
C GLN A 113 26.79 4.66 10.85
N GLN A 114 25.63 4.27 11.41
CA GLN A 114 24.55 3.68 10.62
C GLN A 114 24.04 4.66 9.56
N LEU A 115 23.80 5.92 9.94
CA LEU A 115 23.30 6.94 9.02
C LEU A 115 24.32 7.30 7.93
N ALA A 116 25.62 7.30 8.24
CA ALA A 116 26.67 7.59 7.25
C ALA A 116 26.72 6.54 6.11
N GLY A 117 26.43 5.27 6.43
CA GLY A 117 26.35 4.17 5.46
C GLY A 117 24.94 3.88 4.96
N ALA A 118 23.97 4.73 5.26
CA ALA A 118 22.57 4.48 4.94
C ALA A 118 22.21 4.84 3.50
N THR A 119 21.21 4.13 2.96
CA THR A 119 20.54 4.49 1.70
C THR A 119 19.09 4.83 1.99
N PHE A 120 18.67 6.04 1.61
CA PHE A 120 17.29 6.50 1.65
C PHE A 120 16.64 6.23 0.28
N GLN A 121 15.78 5.22 0.22
CA GLN A 121 15.02 4.89 -0.99
C GLN A 121 13.65 5.57 -0.92
N ILE A 122 13.47 6.66 -1.65
CA ILE A 122 12.30 7.55 -1.57
C ILE A 122 11.36 7.28 -2.72
N GLY A 123 10.07 7.04 -2.43
CA GLY A 123 9.04 6.87 -3.44
C GLY A 123 8.94 8.10 -4.35
N ASN A 124 8.77 7.87 -5.65
CA ASN A 124 8.68 8.96 -6.63
C ASN A 124 7.40 9.79 -6.49
N GLU A 125 6.36 9.21 -5.90
CA GLU A 125 5.04 9.81 -5.76
C GLU A 125 4.73 10.05 -4.28
N LEU A 126 4.11 11.19 -3.99
CA LEU A 126 3.59 11.50 -2.66
C LEU A 126 2.25 10.79 -2.42
N PHE A 127 2.01 10.43 -1.17
CA PHE A 127 0.78 9.77 -0.72
C PHE A 127 -0.12 10.82 -0.06
N TYR A 128 -1.21 11.20 -0.71
CA TYR A 128 -2.09 12.27 -0.23
C TYR A 128 -3.22 11.71 0.63
N ARG A 129 -3.45 12.33 1.79
CA ARG A 129 -4.61 12.01 2.64
C ARG A 129 -5.01 13.21 3.49
N ASN A 130 -6.28 13.61 3.39
CA ASN A 130 -6.83 14.77 4.09
C ASN A 130 -5.99 16.04 3.82
N LYS A 131 -5.40 16.62 4.86
CA LYS A 131 -4.59 17.86 4.80
C LYS A 131 -3.09 17.62 4.68
N ALA A 132 -2.66 16.38 4.40
CA ALA A 132 -1.25 15.99 4.40
C ALA A 132 -0.86 15.33 3.08
N ALA A 133 0.33 15.69 2.59
CA ALA A 133 1.05 14.95 1.56
C ALA A 133 2.16 14.17 2.25
N TRP A 134 2.20 12.86 2.09
CA TRP A 134 3.18 12.01 2.75
C TRP A 134 4.30 11.66 1.79
N LEU A 135 5.52 11.99 2.18
CA LEU A 135 6.71 11.40 1.59
C LEU A 135 6.92 10.04 2.24
N VAL A 136 6.96 9.01 1.41
CA VAL A 136 7.12 7.62 1.84
C VAL A 136 8.43 7.11 1.28
N GLY A 137 9.28 6.58 2.15
CA GLY A 137 10.56 5.99 1.78
C GLY A 137 10.95 4.83 2.69
N LYS A 138 12.10 4.25 2.36
CA LYS A 138 12.78 3.22 3.15
C LYS A 138 14.15 3.75 3.54
N LEU A 139 14.47 3.66 4.82
CA LEU A 139 15.82 3.81 5.32
C LEU A 139 16.46 2.43 5.39
N ARG A 140 17.44 2.20 4.50
CA ARG A 140 18.26 0.97 4.50
C ARG A 140 19.55 1.26 5.24
N VAL A 141 19.78 0.49 6.30
CA VAL A 141 20.99 0.52 7.13
C VAL A 141 21.52 -0.91 7.25
N ALA A 142 22.72 -1.09 7.79
CA ALA A 142 23.38 -2.40 7.83
C ALA A 142 22.57 -3.49 8.57
N ASP A 143 21.76 -3.10 9.55
CA ASP A 143 20.96 -3.98 10.40
C ASP A 143 19.52 -4.20 9.90
N GLY A 144 19.08 -3.48 8.85
CA GLY A 144 17.78 -3.74 8.25
C GLY A 144 17.19 -2.60 7.45
N VAL A 145 15.88 -2.73 7.21
CA VAL A 145 15.06 -1.79 6.44
C VAL A 145 13.98 -1.23 7.33
N TYR A 146 13.96 0.09 7.42
CA TYR A 146 13.06 0.87 8.28
C TYR A 146 12.19 1.77 7.42
N PRO A 147 10.93 2.03 7.81
CA PRO A 147 10.16 3.12 7.23
C PRO A 147 10.91 4.46 7.33
N PHE A 148 10.68 5.34 6.37
CA PHE A 148 11.05 6.75 6.46
C PHE A 148 9.88 7.57 5.95
N LEU A 149 9.02 8.02 6.87
CA LEU A 149 7.76 8.68 6.54
C LEU A 149 7.78 10.12 7.04
N LEU A 150 7.56 11.07 6.12
CA LEU A 150 7.48 12.50 6.43
C LEU A 150 6.09 13.04 6.02
N PRO A 151 5.16 13.28 6.95
CA PRO A 151 3.96 14.03 6.65
C PRO A 151 4.29 15.51 6.43
N ILE A 152 3.97 15.98 5.23
CA ILE A 152 4.08 17.38 4.81
C ILE A 152 2.71 18.03 4.96
N HIS A 153 2.66 19.06 5.78
CA HIS A 153 1.48 19.84 6.08
C HIS A 153 1.61 21.27 5.54
N HIS A 154 0.49 21.99 5.54
CA HIS A 154 0.44 23.42 5.31
C HIS A 154 0.09 24.16 6.60
N SER A 155 0.78 25.26 6.90
CA SER A 155 0.43 26.14 8.01
C SER A 155 -0.74 27.06 7.64
N GLU A 156 -1.25 27.81 8.60
CA GLU A 156 -2.36 28.75 8.37
C GLU A 156 -2.00 29.85 7.36
N SER A 157 -0.71 30.16 7.20
CA SER A 157 -0.20 31.09 6.19
C SER A 157 -0.06 30.47 4.79
N GLY A 158 -0.32 29.16 4.65
CA GLY A 158 -0.21 28.43 3.39
C GLY A 158 1.20 27.94 3.05
N ALA A 159 2.17 28.08 3.96
CA ALA A 159 3.54 27.58 3.80
C ALA A 159 3.66 26.10 4.19
N LEU A 160 4.59 25.37 3.57
CA LEU A 160 4.84 23.96 3.84
C LEU A 160 5.72 23.76 5.07
N PHE A 161 5.43 22.73 5.85
CA PHE A 161 6.31 22.24 6.90
C PHE A 161 6.20 20.72 7.05
N ILE A 162 7.25 20.11 7.61
CA ILE A 162 7.25 18.68 7.96
C ILE A 162 6.90 18.54 9.43
N ASP A 163 5.82 17.83 9.72
CA ASP A 163 5.29 17.71 11.07
C ASP A 163 6.12 16.76 11.94
N THR A 164 6.61 15.66 11.36
CA THR A 164 7.40 14.65 12.10
C THR A 164 8.21 13.76 11.16
N CYS A 165 9.08 12.91 11.73
CA CYS A 165 9.79 11.85 11.03
C CYS A 165 9.51 10.51 11.71
N LEU A 166 8.82 9.60 11.00
CA LEU A 166 8.47 8.29 11.54
C LEU A 166 9.36 7.21 10.91
N THR A 167 10.00 6.41 11.77
CA THR A 167 10.97 5.39 11.36
C THR A 167 10.66 3.99 11.88
N SER A 168 9.63 3.83 12.73
CA SER A 168 9.24 2.51 13.22
C SER A 168 8.16 1.85 12.36
N LYS A 169 8.23 0.52 12.26
CA LYS A 169 7.19 -0.29 11.57
C LYS A 169 5.82 -0.20 12.25
N ALA A 170 5.80 0.03 13.57
CA ALA A 170 4.55 0.21 14.33
C ALA A 170 3.85 1.52 13.91
N GLU A 171 4.57 2.63 13.86
CA GLU A 171 4.04 3.91 13.40
C GLU A 171 3.59 3.82 11.94
N ALA A 172 4.40 3.21 11.07
CA ALA A 172 4.04 2.98 9.67
C ALA A 172 2.74 2.16 9.56
N SER A 173 2.59 1.10 10.36
CA SER A 173 1.36 0.29 10.36
C SER A 173 0.11 1.10 10.74
N ILE A 174 0.24 2.04 11.68
CA ILE A 174 -0.84 2.97 12.09
C ILE A 174 -1.14 3.98 10.97
N VAL A 175 -0.11 4.56 10.36
CA VAL A 175 -0.25 5.50 9.23
C VAL A 175 -0.99 4.83 8.07
N PHE A 176 -0.67 3.57 7.76
CA PHE A 176 -1.34 2.76 6.74
C PHE A 176 -2.48 1.90 7.33
N GLY A 177 -3.05 2.30 8.47
CA GLY A 177 -4.07 1.53 9.18
C GLY A 177 -5.41 1.45 8.46
N PHE A 178 -6.13 0.33 8.63
CA PHE A 178 -7.44 0.10 8.01
C PHE A 178 -8.53 1.08 8.50
N ALA A 179 -8.37 1.63 9.71
CA ALA A 179 -9.29 2.60 10.29
C ALA A 179 -9.13 4.03 9.73
N ARG A 180 -8.27 4.22 8.73
CA ARG A 180 -8.03 5.51 8.07
C ARG A 180 -8.56 5.48 6.64
N SER A 181 -8.86 6.66 6.10
CA SER A 181 -9.11 6.81 4.67
C SER A 181 -7.90 6.34 3.86
N TYR A 182 -8.18 5.82 2.65
CA TYR A 182 -7.14 5.40 1.73
C TYR A 182 -6.25 6.58 1.31
N PHE A 183 -5.00 6.29 0.99
CA PHE A 183 -4.15 7.26 0.32
C PHE A 183 -4.58 7.44 -1.13
N MET A 184 -4.49 8.67 -1.60
CA MET A 184 -4.48 8.98 -3.01
C MET A 184 -3.02 9.06 -3.46
N VAL A 185 -2.59 8.10 -4.27
CA VAL A 185 -1.23 8.01 -4.79
C VAL A 185 -1.30 7.63 -6.27
N TYR A 186 -0.41 8.19 -7.07
CA TYR A 186 -0.30 7.82 -8.48
C TYR A 186 0.46 6.49 -8.60
N ALA A 187 -0.24 5.41 -8.96
CA ALA A 187 0.34 4.07 -9.06
C ALA A 187 0.01 3.43 -10.43
N PRO A 188 0.84 3.64 -11.48
CA PRO A 188 0.61 3.04 -12.80
C PRO A 188 0.59 1.50 -12.80
N LEU A 189 1.34 0.91 -11.87
CA LEU A 189 1.43 -0.52 -11.61
C LEU A 189 1.22 -0.76 -10.10
N PRO A 190 -0.03 -0.86 -9.63
CA PRO A 190 -0.37 -0.97 -8.20
C PRO A 190 0.31 -2.15 -7.50
N ALA A 191 0.40 -3.30 -8.17
CA ALA A 191 1.03 -4.48 -7.60
C ALA A 191 2.52 -4.27 -7.26
N ALA A 192 3.27 -3.56 -8.12
CA ALA A 192 4.66 -3.23 -7.83
C ALA A 192 4.79 -2.28 -6.63
N MET A 193 3.84 -1.36 -6.46
CA MET A 193 3.78 -0.49 -5.28
C MET A 193 3.45 -1.28 -4.00
N VAL A 194 2.52 -2.23 -4.06
CA VAL A 194 2.20 -3.14 -2.96
C VAL A 194 3.43 -3.94 -2.53
N GLU A 195 4.15 -4.53 -3.48
CA GLU A 195 5.38 -5.27 -3.18
C GLU A 195 6.47 -4.36 -2.62
N TRP A 196 6.61 -3.14 -3.13
CA TRP A 196 7.54 -2.16 -2.57
C TRP A 196 7.19 -1.79 -1.13
N LEU A 197 5.91 -1.59 -0.80
CA LEU A 197 5.45 -1.25 0.55
C LEU A 197 5.61 -2.40 1.56
N ARG A 198 5.62 -3.66 1.11
CA ARG A 198 5.65 -4.84 1.98
C ARG A 198 6.86 -4.88 2.94
N GLU A 199 8.02 -4.38 2.52
CA GLU A 199 9.23 -4.31 3.38
C GLU A 199 9.04 -3.41 4.61
N ILE A 200 8.28 -2.33 4.48
CA ILE A 200 8.04 -1.35 5.56
C ILE A 200 6.71 -1.59 6.29
N LEU A 201 5.85 -2.44 5.75
CA LEU A 201 4.55 -2.81 6.32
C LEU A 201 4.40 -4.35 6.42
N PRO A 202 5.32 -5.07 7.10
CA PRO A 202 5.35 -6.54 7.06
C PRO A 202 4.14 -7.21 7.71
N GLY A 203 3.42 -6.52 8.59
CA GLY A 203 2.23 -7.04 9.25
C GLY A 203 0.94 -6.88 8.45
N LYS A 204 0.98 -6.26 7.26
CA LYS A 204 -0.22 -6.04 6.44
C LYS A 204 -0.38 -7.10 5.37
N THR A 205 -1.61 -7.57 5.20
CA THR A 205 -1.94 -8.51 4.12
C THR A 205 -1.91 -7.83 2.76
N THR A 206 -1.95 -8.61 1.67
CA THR A 206 -1.98 -8.07 0.31
C THR A 206 -3.25 -7.26 0.10
N ALA A 207 -4.39 -7.73 0.64
CA ALA A 207 -5.64 -6.99 0.61
C ALA A 207 -5.54 -5.62 1.29
N GLU A 208 -4.95 -5.57 2.49
CA GLU A 208 -4.77 -4.32 3.24
C GLU A 208 -3.87 -3.32 2.51
N LEU A 209 -2.79 -3.79 1.88
CA LEU A 209 -1.87 -2.94 1.11
C LEU A 209 -2.57 -2.33 -0.12
N TYR A 210 -3.37 -3.12 -0.87
CA TYR A 210 -4.17 -2.60 -1.98
C TYR A 210 -5.20 -1.58 -1.52
N MET A 211 -5.86 -1.82 -0.39
CA MET A 211 -6.80 -0.86 0.19
C MET A 211 -6.08 0.43 0.56
N ALA A 212 -4.90 0.35 1.17
CA ALA A 212 -4.15 1.53 1.60
C ALA A 212 -3.78 2.48 0.44
N ILE A 213 -3.55 1.95 -0.77
CA ILE A 213 -3.29 2.74 -2.00
C ILE A 213 -4.55 3.08 -2.81
N GLY A 214 -5.75 2.83 -2.27
CA GLY A 214 -7.02 3.21 -2.89
C GLY A 214 -7.67 2.16 -3.80
N CYS A 215 -7.06 0.98 -3.97
CA CYS A 215 -7.60 -0.12 -4.80
C CYS A 215 -8.66 -0.96 -4.05
N GLN A 216 -9.63 -0.33 -3.39
CA GLN A 216 -10.60 -0.98 -2.50
C GLN A 216 -11.37 -2.18 -3.12
N LYS A 217 -11.74 -2.09 -4.40
CA LYS A 217 -12.48 -3.16 -5.09
C LYS A 217 -11.61 -4.40 -5.31
N HIS A 218 -10.34 -4.19 -5.63
CA HIS A 218 -9.38 -5.29 -5.75
C HIS A 218 -8.99 -5.84 -4.37
N GLY A 219 -8.82 -4.96 -3.37
CA GLY A 219 -8.63 -5.36 -1.98
C GLY A 219 -9.73 -6.29 -1.47
N LYS A 220 -10.98 -6.12 -1.90
CA LYS A 220 -12.07 -7.07 -1.62
C LYS A 220 -11.84 -8.45 -2.24
N THR A 221 -11.36 -8.52 -3.48
CA THR A 221 -11.03 -9.80 -4.14
C THR A 221 -9.92 -10.52 -3.39
N GLU A 222 -8.84 -9.80 -3.03
CA GLU A 222 -7.73 -10.36 -2.26
C GLU A 222 -8.15 -10.79 -0.86
N CYS A 223 -8.97 -10.01 -0.15
CA CYS A 223 -9.50 -10.38 1.16
C CYS A 223 -10.33 -11.68 1.09
N TYR A 224 -11.11 -11.86 0.02
CA TYR A 224 -11.85 -13.10 -0.19
C TYR A 224 -10.92 -14.29 -0.48
N ARG A 225 -9.84 -14.08 -1.24
CA ARG A 225 -8.80 -15.11 -1.48
C ARG A 225 -8.11 -15.51 -0.17
N GLU A 226 -7.71 -14.53 0.63
CA GLU A 226 -7.10 -14.73 1.95
C GLU A 226 -8.03 -15.53 2.88
N TYR A 227 -9.31 -15.18 2.93
CA TYR A 227 -10.33 -15.92 3.69
C TYR A 227 -10.48 -17.37 3.21
N LEU A 228 -10.56 -17.62 1.90
CA LEU A 228 -10.68 -18.98 1.36
C LEU A 228 -9.45 -19.84 1.68
N ASN A 229 -8.25 -19.26 1.60
CA ASN A 229 -7.01 -19.95 1.97
C ASN A 229 -7.01 -20.35 3.44
N PHE A 230 -7.45 -19.44 4.32
CA PHE A 230 -7.58 -19.72 5.73
C PHE A 230 -8.61 -20.82 6.02
N MET A 231 -9.80 -20.77 5.39
CA MET A 231 -10.83 -21.80 5.54
C MET A 231 -10.40 -23.18 5.04
N ALA A 232 -9.51 -23.25 4.04
CA ALA A 232 -8.98 -24.52 3.55
C ALA A 232 -7.95 -25.17 4.50
N GLN A 233 -7.34 -24.37 5.37
CA GLN A 233 -6.27 -24.79 6.29
C GLN A 233 -6.75 -24.95 7.74
N SER A 234 -7.83 -24.25 8.10
CA SER A 234 -8.43 -24.28 9.43
C SER A 234 -9.51 -25.36 9.53
N GLN A 235 -9.55 -26.07 10.66
CA GLN A 235 -10.65 -26.97 11.02
C GLN A 235 -11.68 -26.31 11.94
N GLU A 236 -11.50 -25.03 12.21
CA GLU A 236 -12.30 -24.32 13.17
C GLU A 236 -13.69 -23.99 12.64
N GLN A 237 -14.65 -23.95 13.55
CA GLN A 237 -16.04 -23.65 13.23
C GLN A 237 -16.32 -22.18 13.47
N PHE A 238 -17.24 -21.64 12.67
CA PHE A 238 -17.75 -20.30 12.91
C PHE A 238 -18.42 -20.22 14.28
N ILE A 239 -17.88 -19.34 15.12
CA ILE A 239 -18.49 -18.98 16.40
C ILE A 239 -19.04 -17.56 16.33
N ILE A 240 -19.97 -17.24 17.23
CA ILE A 240 -20.38 -15.85 17.44
C ILE A 240 -19.19 -15.08 17.98
N ALA A 241 -18.86 -13.95 17.36
CA ALA A 241 -17.75 -13.12 17.79
C ALA A 241 -17.86 -12.76 19.30
N PRO A 242 -16.75 -12.85 20.05
CA PRO A 242 -16.76 -12.53 21.48
C PRO A 242 -17.09 -11.06 21.72
N GLY A 243 -17.98 -10.78 22.66
CA GLY A 243 -18.39 -9.41 23.03
C GLY A 243 -19.87 -9.30 23.42
N VAL A 244 -20.35 -8.06 23.59
CA VAL A 244 -21.76 -7.79 23.90
C VAL A 244 -22.59 -7.91 22.63
N LYS A 245 -23.68 -8.68 22.67
CA LYS A 245 -24.56 -8.90 21.52
C LYS A 245 -25.23 -7.59 21.07
N GLY A 246 -25.00 -7.19 19.83
CA GLY A 246 -25.66 -6.04 19.22
C GLY A 246 -27.17 -6.24 19.11
N HIS A 247 -27.96 -5.24 19.52
CA HIS A 247 -29.42 -5.33 19.52
C HIS A 247 -30.06 -4.99 18.15
N GLY A 248 -29.27 -4.49 17.19
CA GLY A 248 -29.73 -4.08 15.84
C GLY A 248 -29.12 -4.83 14.66
N ASP A 249 -28.04 -5.60 14.86
CA ASP A 249 -27.37 -6.35 13.81
C ASP A 249 -27.78 -7.83 13.85
N ALA A 250 -28.85 -8.14 13.12
CA ALA A 250 -29.23 -9.53 12.83
C ALA A 250 -28.36 -10.07 11.69
N GLY A 251 -27.06 -10.20 11.93
CA GLY A 251 -26.11 -10.75 10.96
C GLY A 251 -24.97 -11.44 11.70
N VAL A 252 -24.91 -12.76 11.57
CA VAL A 252 -23.93 -13.66 12.19
C VAL A 252 -22.52 -13.06 12.13
N TYR A 253 -22.00 -12.61 13.27
CA TYR A 253 -20.58 -12.30 13.43
C TYR A 253 -19.84 -13.62 13.52
N ALA A 254 -19.49 -14.18 12.37
CA ALA A 254 -18.77 -15.43 12.29
C ALA A 254 -17.28 -15.12 12.48
N ALA A 255 -16.75 -15.38 13.68
CA ALA A 255 -15.32 -15.42 13.91
C ALA A 255 -14.83 -16.86 13.71
N VAL A 256 -13.62 -17.00 13.18
CA VAL A 256 -12.86 -18.24 13.26
C VAL A 256 -11.71 -17.92 14.20
N LEU A 257 -11.44 -18.78 15.19
CA LEU A 257 -10.28 -18.60 16.06
C LEU A 257 -9.01 -19.11 15.35
#